data_AF-A0A1J3GAE4-F1
#
_entry.id   AF-A0A1J3GAE4-F1
#
_cell.length_a   1.000
_cell.length_b   1.000
_cell.length_c   1.000
_cell.angle_alpha   90.00
_cell.angle_beta   90.00
_cell.angle_gamma   90.00
#
_symmetry.space_group_name_H-M   'P 1'
#
loop_
_entity.id
_entity.type
_entity.pdbx_description
1 polymer ?
#
loop_
_entity_poly.entity_id
_entity_poly.type
_entity_poly.pdbx_seq_one_letter_code
_entity_poly.pdbx_strand_id
1 'polypeptide(L)'
;LYEFCSSTSGMAKTVEKYRKHSYATMDPNQSAKDLQEKYQDYLKLKSRVEILQDSQRHLLGEEIGGMGVNELEQLERQVDASLRQIRSTKARSML
;
A
#
# COMPACT_ATOMS: atom_id res chain seq x y z
N LEU A 1 -27.19 3.44 -17.28
CA LEU A 1 -27.00 2.01 -17.62
C LEU A 1 -27.75 1.59 -18.88
N TYR A 2 -29.01 2.03 -19.07
CA TYR A 2 -29.80 1.72 -20.27
C TYR A 2 -29.08 2.08 -21.59
N GLU A 3 -28.60 3.31 -21.76
CA GLU A 3 -27.92 3.76 -23.00
C GLU A 3 -26.67 2.96 -23.39
N PHE A 4 -26.02 2.28 -22.44
CA PHE A 4 -24.83 1.46 -22.70
C PHE A 4 -25.19 0.02 -23.12
N CYS A 5 -26.37 -0.46 -22.72
CA CYS A 5 -26.84 -1.82 -22.96
C CYS A 5 -27.93 -1.90 -24.04
N SER A 6 -28.50 -0.77 -24.46
CA SER A 6 -29.62 -0.68 -25.43
C SER A 6 -29.29 -1.20 -26.83
N SER A 7 -28.02 -1.55 -27.11
CA SER A 7 -27.65 -2.19 -28.36
C SER A 7 -26.53 -3.20 -28.10
N THR A 8 -26.66 -4.42 -28.62
CA THR A 8 -25.61 -5.46 -28.52
C THR A 8 -24.26 -4.96 -29.03
N SER A 9 -24.28 -4.06 -30.03
CA SER A 9 -23.14 -3.33 -30.58
C SER A 9 -22.51 -2.33 -29.59
N GLY A 10 -23.32 -1.61 -28.79
CA GLY A 10 -22.83 -0.63 -27.81
C GLY A 10 -22.13 -1.29 -26.62
N MET A 11 -22.71 -2.40 -26.13
CA MET A 11 -22.09 -3.26 -25.12
C MET A 11 -20.77 -3.84 -25.64
N ALA A 12 -20.77 -4.43 -26.84
CA ALA A 12 -19.57 -5.03 -27.44
C ALA A 12 -18.45 -3.99 -27.64
N LYS A 13 -18.76 -2.79 -28.14
CA LYS A 13 -17.79 -1.69 -28.29
C LYS A 13 -17.22 -1.23 -26.96
N THR A 14 -18.05 -1.20 -25.91
CA THR A 14 -17.61 -0.81 -24.56
C THR A 14 -16.68 -1.86 -23.97
N VAL A 15 -17.03 -3.14 -24.10
CA VAL A 15 -16.17 -4.28 -23.69
C VAL A 15 -14.86 -4.29 -24.48
N GLU A 16 -14.89 -4.03 -25.79
CA GLU A 16 -13.70 -4.01 -26.62
C GLU A 16 -12.79 -2.80 -26.33
N LYS A 17 -13.36 -1.61 -26.09
CA LYS A 17 -12.60 -0.46 -25.59
C LYS A 17 -11.95 -0.77 -24.25
N TYR A 18 -12.69 -1.36 -23.30
CA TYR A 18 -12.13 -1.74 -22.01
C TYR A 18 -11.00 -2.75 -22.19
N ARG A 19 -11.20 -3.79 -23.01
CA ARG A 19 -10.13 -4.76 -23.33
C ARG A 19 -8.91 -4.06 -23.94
N LYS A 20 -9.10 -3.18 -24.92
CA LYS A 20 -7.98 -2.45 -25.52
C LYS A 20 -7.23 -1.61 -24.49
N HIS A 21 -7.89 -0.92 -23.57
CA HIS A 21 -7.18 -0.03 -22.64
C HIS A 21 -6.61 -0.77 -21.41
N SER A 22 -7.31 -1.77 -20.88
CA SER A 22 -6.82 -2.59 -19.76
C SER A 22 -5.74 -3.59 -20.15
N TYR A 23 -5.76 -4.08 -21.40
CA TYR A 23 -4.75 -5.01 -21.90
C TYR A 23 -3.72 -4.36 -22.85
N ALA A 24 -3.88 -3.10 -23.29
CA ALA A 24 -2.81 -2.40 -24.05
C ALA A 24 -1.54 -2.21 -23.22
N THR A 25 -1.64 -2.24 -21.90
CA THR A 25 -0.50 -2.20 -20.98
C THR A 25 0.09 -3.59 -20.71
N MET A 26 -0.57 -4.67 -21.14
CA MET A 26 0.00 -6.01 -21.13
C MET A 26 0.76 -6.21 -22.43
N ASP A 27 2.07 -6.40 -22.31
CA ASP A 27 2.91 -6.80 -23.44
C ASP A 27 2.31 -8.06 -24.07
N PRO A 28 2.03 -8.10 -25.39
CA PRO A 28 1.50 -9.29 -26.05
C PRO A 28 2.45 -10.50 -25.99
N ASN A 29 3.72 -10.30 -25.60
CA ASN A 29 4.67 -11.37 -25.27
C ASN A 29 4.72 -11.73 -23.78
N GLN A 30 3.96 -11.04 -22.92
CA GLN A 30 3.95 -11.31 -21.48
C GLN A 30 3.34 -12.69 -21.23
N SER A 31 4.15 -13.62 -20.75
CA SER A 31 3.66 -14.94 -20.40
C SER A 31 2.71 -14.85 -19.22
N ALA A 32 1.73 -15.77 -19.15
CA ALA A 32 0.89 -15.94 -17.96
C ALA A 32 1.75 -16.12 -16.69
N LYS A 33 2.95 -16.69 -16.84
CA LYS A 33 3.95 -16.81 -15.79
C LYS A 33 4.46 -15.46 -15.29
N ASP A 34 4.80 -14.53 -16.19
CA ASP A 34 5.34 -13.23 -15.80
C ASP A 34 4.27 -12.37 -15.10
N LEU A 35 3.01 -12.50 -15.51
CA LEU A 35 1.89 -11.83 -14.84
C LEU A 35 1.69 -12.38 -13.42
N GLN A 36 1.81 -13.70 -13.26
CA GLN A 36 1.77 -14.34 -11.96
C GLN A 36 2.94 -13.89 -11.06
N GLU A 37 4.15 -13.79 -11.59
CA GLU A 37 5.32 -13.28 -10.87
C GLU A 37 5.12 -11.82 -10.44
N LYS A 38 4.67 -10.93 -11.34
CA LYS A 38 4.33 -9.54 -11.00
C LYS A 38 3.27 -9.44 -9.91
N TYR A 39 2.24 -10.29 -9.96
CA TYR A 39 1.21 -10.33 -8.93
C TYR A 39 1.78 -10.78 -7.57
N GLN A 40 2.68 -11.77 -7.55
CA GLN A 40 3.36 -12.18 -6.33
C GLN A 40 4.20 -11.05 -5.73
N ASP A 41 4.93 -10.30 -6.56
CA ASP A 41 5.70 -9.16 -6.09
C ASP A 41 4.83 -8.02 -5.57
N TYR A 42 3.68 -7.78 -6.20
CA TYR A 42 2.66 -6.88 -5.68
C TYR A 42 2.17 -7.33 -4.30
N LEU A 43 1.87 -8.62 -4.09
CA LEU A 43 1.43 -9.13 -2.79
C LEU A 43 2.50 -8.94 -1.70
N LYS A 44 3.78 -9.18 -2.02
CA LYS A 44 4.89 -8.92 -1.09
C LYS A 44 4.97 -7.43 -0.73
N LEU A 45 4.84 -6.56 -1.72
CA LEU A 45 4.86 -5.12 -1.50
C LEU A 45 3.67 -4.66 -0.66
N LYS A 46 2.47 -5.16 -0.95
CA LYS A 46 1.25 -4.86 -0.20
C LYS A 46 1.40 -5.26 1.27
N SER A 47 1.87 -6.47 1.55
CA SER A 47 2.12 -6.93 2.92
C SER A 47 3.12 -6.04 3.66
N ARG A 48 4.19 -5.59 2.97
CA ARG A 48 5.15 -4.66 3.56
C ARG A 48 4.51 -3.30 3.87
N VAL A 49 3.63 -2.80 3.02
CA VAL A 49 2.90 -1.54 3.27
C VAL A 49 1.98 -1.67 4.48
N GLU A 50 1.25 -2.77 4.60
CA GLU A 50 0.36 -3.03 5.75
C GLU A 50 1.15 -3.02 7.07
N ILE A 51 2.28 -3.74 7.13
CA ILE A 51 3.16 -3.74 8.31
C ILE A 51 3.66 -2.33 8.66
N LEU A 52 4.03 -1.53 7.66
CA LEU A 52 4.50 -0.16 7.88
C LEU A 52 3.37 0.75 8.41
N GLN A 53 2.16 0.59 7.88
CA GLN A 53 1.00 1.34 8.34
C GLN A 53 0.63 0.97 9.78
N ASP A 54 0.70 -0.31 10.15
CA ASP A 54 0.45 -0.78 11.51
C ASP A 54 1.50 -0.21 12.47
N SER A 55 2.78 -0.27 12.09
CA SER A 55 3.87 0.34 12.86
C SER A 55 3.67 1.85 13.05
N GLN A 56 3.22 2.56 12.02
CA GLN A 56 2.92 3.99 12.11
C GLN A 56 1.79 4.27 13.11
N ARG A 57 0.69 3.50 13.07
CA ARG A 57 -0.41 3.64 14.03
C ARG A 57 0.06 3.41 15.46
N HIS A 58 0.85 2.37 15.70
CA HIS A 58 1.45 2.13 17.02
C HIS A 58 2.33 3.29 17.48
N LEU A 59 3.18 3.85 16.61
CA LEU A 59 4.01 5.03 16.94
C LEU A 59 3.18 6.28 17.26
N LEU A 60 1.96 6.38 16.73
CA LEU A 60 1.00 7.44 17.05
C LEU A 60 0.18 7.15 18.32
N GLY A 61 0.37 5.98 18.95
CA GLY A 61 -0.40 5.54 20.11
C GLY A 61 -1.78 4.97 19.77
N GLU A 62 -2.03 4.64 18.51
CA GLU A 62 -3.27 4.06 18.01
C GLU A 62 -3.21 2.52 18.01
N GLU A 63 -4.36 1.86 18.18
CA GLU A 63 -4.51 0.38 18.10
C GLU A 63 -3.61 -0.46 19.02
N ILE A 64 -2.99 0.15 20.04
CA ILE A 64 -2.05 -0.50 20.96
C ILE A 64 -2.67 -1.48 21.96
N GLY A 65 -4.00 -1.57 22.02
CA GLY A 65 -4.72 -2.38 23.03
C GLY A 65 -4.48 -3.90 22.93
N GLY A 66 -3.99 -4.38 21.78
CA GLY A 66 -3.64 -5.79 21.57
C GLY A 66 -2.16 -6.12 21.80
N MET A 67 -1.31 -5.13 22.08
CA MET A 67 0.13 -5.33 22.25
C MET A 67 0.46 -5.94 23.60
N GLY A 68 1.46 -6.83 23.64
CA GLY A 68 2.01 -7.35 24.88
C GLY A 68 2.86 -6.31 25.62
N VAL A 69 3.07 -6.53 26.92
CA VAL A 69 3.87 -5.61 27.78
C VAL A 69 5.27 -5.36 27.19
N ASN A 70 5.96 -6.41 26.76
CA ASN A 70 7.30 -6.27 26.17
C ASN A 70 7.31 -5.43 24.88
N GLU A 71 6.26 -5.54 24.07
CA GLU A 71 6.11 -4.78 22.82
C GLU A 71 5.81 -3.32 23.11
N LEU A 72 4.96 -3.05 24.11
CA LEU A 72 4.66 -1.70 24.59
C LEU A 72 5.92 -1.01 25.16
N GLU A 73 6.70 -1.72 25.97
CA GLU A 73 7.97 -1.18 26.49
C GLU A 73 8.98 -0.90 25.36
N GLN A 74 9.04 -1.76 24.34
CA GLN A 74 9.89 -1.52 23.18
C GLN A 74 9.45 -0.27 22.41
N LEU A 75 8.15 -0.13 22.19
CA LEU A 75 7.55 1.03 21.52
C LEU A 75 7.84 2.32 22.30
N GLU A 76 7.66 2.31 23.62
CA GLU A 76 7.96 3.45 24.48
C GLU A 76 9.43 3.87 24.38
N ARG A 77 10.37 2.91 24.49
CA ARG A 77 11.81 3.18 24.33
C ARG A 77 12.14 3.80 22.97
N GLN A 78 11.52 3.29 21.90
CA GLN A 78 11.72 3.80 20.54
C GLN A 78 11.22 5.24 20.39
N VAL A 79 10.04 5.55 20.94
CA VAL A 79 9.46 6.89 20.91
C VAL A 79 10.30 7.87 21.73
N ASP A 80 10.70 7.51 22.96
CA ASP A 80 11.54 8.38 23.82
C ASP A 80 12.88 8.69 23.15
N ALA A 81 13.57 7.68 22.61
CA ALA A 81 14.84 7.86 21.92
C ALA A 81 14.71 8.80 20.71
N SER A 82 13.67 8.60 19.88
CA SER A 82 13.41 9.42 18.70
C SER A 82 13.10 10.88 19.08
N LEU A 83 12.30 11.09 20.12
CA LEU A 83 11.98 12.43 20.62
C LEU A 83 13.20 13.16 21.15
N ARG A 84 14.08 12.47 21.91
CA ARG A 84 15.35 13.04 22.37
C ARG A 84 16.22 13.48 21.20
N GLN A 85 16.36 12.64 20.18
CA GLN A 85 17.13 12.96 18.99
C GLN A 85 16.55 14.17 18.25
N ILE A 86 15.23 14.20 18.01
CA ILE A 86 14.55 15.32 17.34
C ILE A 86 14.76 16.62 18.13
N ARG A 87 14.58 16.60 19.45
CA ARG A 87 14.78 17.77 20.32
C ARG A 87 16.23 18.24 20.30
N SER A 88 17.20 17.32 20.36
CA SER A 88 18.63 17.64 20.29
C SER A 88 19.00 18.28 18.95
N THR A 89 18.55 17.71 17.84
CA THR A 89 18.76 18.28 16.50
C THR A 89 18.16 19.66 16.38
N LYS A 90 16.90 19.84 16.83
CA LYS A 90 16.23 21.15 16.82
C LYS A 90 16.99 22.19 17.64
N ALA A 91 17.44 21.82 18.84
CA ALA A 91 18.24 22.71 19.69
C ALA A 91 19.57 23.10 19.01
N ARG A 92 20.25 22.15 18.36
CA ARG A 92 21.50 22.41 17.63
C ARG A 92 21.30 23.30 16.40
N SER A 93 20.17 23.17 15.70
CA SER A 93 19.85 23.99 14.52
C SER A 93 19.35 25.40 14.86
N MET A 94 18.93 25.64 16.11
CA MET A 94 18.46 26.95 16.59
C MET A 94 19.56 27.77 17.26
N LEU A 95 20.73 27.18 17.49
CA LEU A 95 21.97 27.83 17.94
C LEU A 95 22.79 28.28 16.71
#